data_AF-A0A8X6F1X9-F1
#
_entry.id   AF-A0A8X6F1X9-F1
#
_cell.length_a   1.000
_cell.length_b   1.000
_cell.length_c   1.000
_cell.angle_alpha   90.00
_cell.angle_beta   90.00
_cell.angle_gamma   90.00
#
_symmetry.space_group_name_H-M   'P 1'
#
loop_
_entity.id
_entity.type
_entity.pdbx_description
1 polymer ?
#
loop_
_entity_poly.entity_id
_entity_poly.type
_entity_poly.pdbx_seq_one_letter_code
_entity_poly.pdbx_strand_id
1 'polypeptide(L)'
;MNELNVDSLVDVNLITEEGLEKHLTIALQKLYIANRQISHLDSQINYLRKLFRRAEKNNGYAVRYNLRMQLSISSGVKVMYHHYAAFMEHRIASIRAKIDESSSSSPTPEETINVRI
;
A
#
# COMPACT_ATOMS: atom_id res chain seq x y z
N MET A 1 14.07 0.82 14.28
CA MET A 1 13.15 -0.31 14.52
C MET A 1 12.46 -0.61 13.21
N ASN A 2 12.91 -1.63 12.49
CA ASN A 2 12.20 -2.18 11.32
C ASN A 2 11.79 -3.60 11.71
N GLU A 3 10.62 -3.72 12.34
CA GLU A 3 9.91 -4.99 12.26
C GLU A 3 9.40 -5.07 10.82
N LEU A 4 10.00 -5.98 10.04
CA LEU A 4 9.36 -6.51 8.84
C LEU A 4 8.04 -7.15 9.31
N ASN A 5 6.98 -6.35 9.34
CA ASN A 5 5.73 -6.74 9.95
C ASN A 5 5.04 -7.77 9.03
N VAL A 6 5.19 -9.04 9.43
CA VAL A 6 4.67 -10.25 8.77
C VAL A 6 3.14 -10.20 8.59
N ASP A 7 2.42 -9.35 9.35
CA ASP A 7 0.97 -9.21 9.27
C ASP A 7 0.44 -8.76 7.90
N SER A 8 1.26 -8.10 7.07
CA SER A 8 0.82 -7.74 5.70
C SER A 8 0.92 -8.90 4.70
N LEU A 9 1.59 -10.00 5.06
CA LEU A 9 1.77 -11.17 4.20
C LEU A 9 0.80 -12.31 4.53
N VAL A 10 0.08 -12.22 5.65
CA VAL A 10 -0.95 -13.19 6.03
C VAL A 10 -2.06 -13.18 4.98
N ASP A 11 -2.35 -14.33 4.37
CA ASP A 11 -3.46 -14.48 3.43
C ASP A 11 -4.78 -14.02 4.09
N VAL A 12 -5.53 -13.18 3.40
CA VAL A 12 -6.83 -12.64 3.86
C VAL A 12 -7.81 -13.78 4.17
N ASN A 13 -7.70 -14.91 3.47
CA ASN A 13 -8.54 -16.08 3.69
C ASN A 13 -8.33 -16.70 5.08
N LEU A 14 -7.12 -16.59 5.64
CA LEU A 14 -6.76 -17.16 6.96
C LEU A 14 -7.05 -16.23 8.13
N ILE A 15 -7.46 -14.98 7.87
CA ILE A 15 -7.79 -14.01 8.91
C ILE A 15 -9.16 -14.36 9.51
N THR A 16 -9.21 -14.47 10.84
CA THR A 16 -10.45 -14.64 11.61
C THR A 16 -11.33 -13.40 11.50
N GLU A 17 -12.64 -13.55 11.63
CA GLU A 17 -13.59 -12.45 11.48
C GLU A 17 -13.28 -11.28 12.45
N GLU A 18 -12.97 -11.59 13.71
CA GLU A 18 -12.54 -10.61 14.73
C GLU A 18 -11.24 -9.89 14.37
N GLY A 19 -10.39 -10.50 13.53
CA GLY A 19 -9.13 -9.92 13.06
C GLY A 19 -9.27 -9.01 11.84
N LEU A 20 -10.37 -9.10 11.07
CA LEU A 20 -10.51 -8.41 9.78
C LEU A 20 -10.42 -6.88 9.92
N GLU A 21 -11.11 -6.30 10.90
CA GLU A 21 -11.10 -4.86 11.17
C GLU A 21 -9.70 -4.33 11.54
N LYS A 22 -8.98 -5.09 12.36
CA LYS A 22 -7.59 -4.76 12.73
C LYS A 22 -6.69 -4.77 11.50
N HIS A 23 -6.80 -5.80 10.66
CA HIS A 23 -6.00 -5.90 9.44
C HIS A 23 -6.39 -4.84 8.40
N LEU A 24 -7.67 -4.45 8.31
CA LEU A 24 -8.13 -3.34 7.46
C LEU A 24 -7.49 -2.02 7.90
N THR A 25 -7.52 -1.72 9.19
CA THR A 25 -6.93 -0.50 9.76
C THR A 25 -5.42 -0.45 9.49
N ILE A 26 -4.72 -1.56 9.69
CA ILE A 26 -3.27 -1.65 9.42
C ILE A 26 -2.98 -1.45 7.92
N ALA A 27 -3.77 -2.05 7.03
CA ALA A 27 -3.58 -1.92 5.59
C ALA A 27 -3.82 -0.48 5.11
N LEU A 28 -4.86 0.18 5.61
CA LEU A 28 -5.14 1.60 5.34
C LEU A 28 -3.99 2.50 5.82
N GLN A 29 -3.46 2.26 7.02
CA GLN A 29 -2.31 3.01 7.53
C GLN A 29 -1.07 2.81 6.66
N LYS A 30 -0.79 1.56 6.25
CA LYS A 30 0.34 1.24 5.35
C LYS A 30 0.20 1.90 3.99
N LEU A 31 -1.00 1.90 3.41
CA LEU A 31 -1.29 2.61 2.16
C LEU A 31 -1.06 4.13 2.30
N TYR A 32 -1.55 4.73 3.38
CA TYR A 32 -1.32 6.15 3.66
C TYR A 32 0.17 6.49 3.74
N ILE A 33 0.95 5.68 4.46
CA ILE A 33 2.40 5.86 4.57
C ILE A 33 3.07 5.73 3.20
N ALA A 34 2.70 4.71 2.40
CA ALA A 34 3.24 4.51 1.06
C ALA A 34 3.00 5.73 0.16
N ASN A 35 1.78 6.26 0.14
CA ASN A 35 1.43 7.46 -0.64
C ASN A 35 2.20 8.70 -0.18
N ARG A 36 2.43 8.84 1.13
CA ARG A 36 3.28 9.92 1.66
C ARG A 36 4.73 9.77 1.20
N GLN A 37 5.28 8.55 1.18
CA GLN A 37 6.64 8.29 0.69
C GLN A 37 6.78 8.56 -0.81
N ILE A 38 5.77 8.18 -1.62
CA ILE A 38 5.72 8.51 -3.05
C ILE A 38 5.81 10.03 -3.25
N SER A 39 4.98 10.78 -2.54
CA SER A 39 4.94 12.26 -2.63
C SER A 39 6.27 12.91 -2.21
N HIS A 40 6.89 12.37 -1.17
CA HIS A 40 8.21 12.81 -0.71
C HIS A 40 9.30 12.53 -1.76
N LEU A 41 9.33 11.32 -2.32
CA LEU A 41 10.27 10.93 -3.38
C LEU A 41 10.09 11.77 -4.64
N ASP A 42 8.86 12.15 -4.99
CA ASP A 42 8.60 13.07 -6.10
C ASP A 42 9.24 14.44 -5.89
N SER A 43 9.12 14.98 -4.67
CA SER A 43 9.76 16.24 -4.31
C SER A 43 11.29 16.14 -4.39
N GLN A 44 11.85 15.04 -3.89
CA GLN A 44 13.30 14.77 -3.95
C GLN A 44 13.80 14.61 -5.39
N ILE A 45 13.12 13.83 -6.23
CA ILE A 45 13.47 13.64 -7.65
C ILE A 45 13.45 14.98 -8.39
N ASN A 46 12.43 15.80 -8.15
CA ASN A 46 12.34 17.13 -8.75
C ASN A 46 13.49 18.05 -8.31
N TYR A 47 13.89 17.99 -7.04
CA TYR A 47 15.05 18.72 -6.54
C TYR A 47 16.36 18.24 -7.18
N LEU A 48 16.59 16.93 -7.23
CA LEU A 48 17.77 16.32 -7.85
C LEU A 48 17.88 16.68 -9.34
N ARG A 49 16.76 16.68 -10.07
CA ARG A 49 16.70 17.14 -11.48
C ARG A 49 17.15 18.60 -11.64
N LYS A 50 16.75 19.49 -10.72
CA LYS A 50 17.20 20.90 -10.73
C LYS A 50 18.70 21.00 -10.49
N LEU A 51 19.25 20.22 -9.55
CA LEU A 51 20.69 20.18 -9.29
C LEU A 51 21.46 19.63 -10.50
N PHE A 52 20.94 18.59 -11.15
CA PHE A 52 21.58 17.98 -12.31
C PHE A 52 21.72 19.00 -13.46
N ARG A 53 20.63 19.73 -13.77
CA ARG A 53 20.65 20.81 -14.78
C ARG A 53 21.66 21.91 -14.47
N ARG A 54 21.91 22.20 -13.18
CA ARG A 54 22.96 23.16 -12.77
C ARG A 54 24.36 22.58 -12.97
N ALA A 55 24.56 21.31 -12.64
CA ALA A 55 25.84 20.63 -12.84
C ALA A 55 26.22 20.44 -14.32
N GLU A 56 25.23 20.34 -15.22
CA GLU A 56 25.44 20.40 -16.66
C GLU A 56 26.04 21.73 -17.09
N LYS A 57 25.47 22.86 -16.62
CA LYS A 57 25.98 24.20 -16.94
C LYS A 57 27.40 24.44 -16.43
N ASN A 58 27.77 23.85 -15.29
CA ASN A 58 29.07 24.05 -14.64
C ASN A 58 30.14 23.01 -15.06
N ASN A 59 29.84 22.16 -16.05
CA ASN A 59 30.68 21.06 -16.51
C ASN A 59 31.23 20.10 -15.42
N GLY A 60 30.53 19.95 -14.29
CA GLY A 60 30.96 19.10 -13.18
C GLY A 60 30.67 17.61 -13.40
N TYR A 61 31.54 16.87 -14.09
CA TYR A 61 31.32 15.46 -14.44
C TYR A 61 31.00 14.55 -13.23
N ALA A 62 31.84 14.58 -12.18
CA ALA A 62 31.64 13.76 -10.99
C ALA A 62 30.32 14.07 -10.28
N VAL A 63 29.95 15.36 -10.22
CA VAL A 63 28.67 15.82 -9.65
C VAL A 63 27.49 15.28 -10.45
N ARG A 64 27.54 15.35 -11.80
CA ARG A 64 26.50 14.78 -12.66
C ARG A 64 26.36 13.28 -12.46
N TYR A 65 27.47 12.55 -12.40
CA TYR A 65 27.44 11.11 -12.18
C TYR A 65 26.75 10.75 -10.86
N ASN A 66 27.11 11.43 -9.77
CA ASN A 66 26.50 11.22 -8.45
C ASN A 66 25.01 11.55 -8.46
N LEU A 67 24.61 12.67 -9.06
CA LEU A 67 23.21 13.07 -9.17
C LEU A 67 22.41 12.08 -10.02
N ARG A 68 23.00 11.53 -11.09
CA ARG A 68 22.38 10.48 -11.91
C ARG A 68 22.15 9.21 -11.10
N MET A 69 23.14 8.78 -10.30
CA MET A 69 22.99 7.62 -9.41
C MET A 69 21.87 7.83 -8.39
N GLN A 70 21.84 9.00 -7.74
CA GLN A 70 20.77 9.34 -6.79
C GLN A 70 19.40 9.35 -7.46
N LEU A 71 19.27 9.92 -8.66
CA LEU A 71 18.03 9.91 -9.43
C LEU A 71 17.56 8.47 -9.73
N SER A 72 18.46 7.58 -10.15
CA SER A 72 18.13 6.18 -10.42
C SER A 72 17.64 5.47 -9.16
N ILE A 73 18.33 5.65 -8.03
CA ILE A 73 17.94 5.04 -6.75
C ILE A 73 16.58 5.56 -6.29
N SER A 74 16.39 6.89 -6.21
CA SER A 74 15.12 7.48 -5.77
C SER A 74 13.96 7.08 -6.68
N SER A 75 14.19 6.99 -8.00
CA SER A 75 13.16 6.55 -8.94
C SER A 75 12.80 5.07 -8.75
N GLY A 76 13.79 4.19 -8.56
CA GLY A 76 13.56 2.78 -8.27
C GLY A 76 12.77 2.56 -6.99
N VAL A 77 13.15 3.25 -5.90
CA VAL A 77 12.43 3.20 -4.63
C VAL A 77 10.99 3.73 -4.77
N LYS A 78 10.78 4.79 -5.56
CA LYS A 78 9.42 5.30 -5.84
C LYS A 78 8.55 4.25 -6.52
N VAL A 79 9.10 3.55 -7.52
CA VAL A 79 8.39 2.46 -8.21
C VAL A 79 8.04 1.33 -7.23
N MET A 80 8.97 0.97 -6.32
CA MET A 80 8.68 -0.02 -5.27
C MET A 80 7.51 0.41 -4.38
N TYR A 81 7.43 1.69 -3.98
CA TYR A 81 6.29 2.18 -3.21
C TYR A 81 4.97 2.17 -4.00
N HIS A 82 4.99 2.42 -5.31
CA HIS A 82 3.80 2.26 -6.15
C HIS A 82 3.30 0.82 -6.17
N HIS A 83 4.19 -0.16 -6.34
CA HIS A 83 3.83 -1.57 -6.27
C HIS A 83 3.27 -1.94 -4.89
N TYR A 84 3.90 -1.44 -3.83
CA TYR A 84 3.44 -1.68 -2.47
C TYR A 84 2.06 -1.05 -2.19
N ALA A 85 1.80 0.17 -2.68
CA ALA A 85 0.51 0.82 -2.58
C ALA A 85 -0.59 0.03 -3.30
N ALA A 86 -0.35 -0.38 -4.55
CA ALA A 86 -1.28 -1.22 -5.31
C ALA A 86 -1.57 -2.56 -4.60
N PHE A 87 -0.55 -3.18 -4.01
CA PHE A 87 -0.72 -4.39 -3.20
C PHE A 87 -1.60 -4.14 -1.97
N MET A 88 -1.41 -3.03 -1.26
CA MET A 88 -2.24 -2.67 -0.11
C MET A 88 -3.70 -2.36 -0.52
N GLU A 89 -3.90 -1.68 -1.65
CA GLU A 89 -5.24 -1.42 -2.20
C GLU A 89 -5.99 -2.72 -2.51
N HIS A 90 -5.32 -3.67 -3.18
CA HIS A 90 -5.89 -5.00 -3.42
C HIS A 90 -6.23 -5.71 -2.11
N ARG A 91 -5.32 -5.68 -1.12
CA ARG A 91 -5.56 -6.28 0.20
C ARG A 91 -6.78 -5.66 0.90
N ILE A 92 -6.91 -4.33 0.87
CA ILE A 92 -8.07 -3.61 1.44
C ILE A 92 -9.36 -4.06 0.75
N ALA A 93 -9.36 -4.17 -0.57
CA ALA A 93 -10.51 -4.64 -1.33
C ALA A 93 -10.92 -6.07 -0.93
N SER A 94 -9.95 -6.99 -0.80
CA SER A 94 -10.22 -8.36 -0.36
C SER A 94 -10.77 -8.43 1.06
N ILE A 95 -10.24 -7.63 2.00
CA ILE A 95 -10.73 -7.62 3.39
C ILE A 95 -12.16 -7.08 3.44
N ARG A 96 -12.47 -6.00 2.70
CA ARG A 96 -13.82 -5.44 2.63
C ARG A 96 -14.83 -6.43 2.07
N ALA A 97 -14.48 -7.11 0.97
CA ALA A 97 -15.34 -8.15 0.40
C ALA A 97 -15.66 -9.25 1.43
N LYS A 98 -14.66 -9.67 2.23
CA LYS A 98 -14.86 -10.69 3.27
C LYS A 98 -15.73 -10.22 4.44
N ILE A 99 -15.64 -8.94 4.81
CA ILE A 99 -16.53 -8.32 5.82
C ILE A 99 -17.98 -8.26 5.31
N ASP A 100 -18.17 -7.94 4.03
CA ASP A 100 -19.50 -7.89 3.42
C ASP A 100 -20.12 -9.30 3.32
N GLU A 101 -19.32 -10.31 2.96
CA GLU A 101 -19.74 -11.72 2.93
C GLU A 101 -20.19 -12.20 4.32
N SER A 102 -19.40 -11.93 5.37
CA SER A 102 -19.75 -12.37 6.72
C SER A 102 -21.01 -11.67 7.24
N SER A 103 -21.18 -10.39 6.91
CA SER A 103 -22.39 -9.60 7.21
C SER A 103 -23.66 -10.12 6.50
N SER A 104 -23.52 -10.77 5.35
CA SER A 104 -24.66 -11.31 4.58
C SER A 104 -25.14 -12.70 5.05
N SER A 105 -24.40 -13.35 5.95
CA SER A 105 -24.64 -14.74 6.37
C SER A 105 -25.53 -14.89 7.61
N SER A 106 -26.13 -13.82 8.11
CA SER A 106 -27.10 -13.87 9.21
C SER A 106 -28.37 -14.66 8.82
N PRO A 107 -28.76 -15.70 9.58
CA PRO A 107 -29.88 -16.57 9.23
C PRO A 107 -31.21 -15.84 9.42
N THR A 108 -32.07 -15.87 8.39
CA THR A 108 -33.49 -15.54 8.53
C THR A 108 -34.14 -16.51 9.53
N PRO A 109 -34.74 -16.03 10.64
CA PRO A 109 -35.55 -16.88 11.49
C PRO A 109 -36.92 -17.12 10.82
N GLU A 110 -37.31 -18.38 10.74
CA GLU A 110 -38.70 -18.84 10.74
C GLU A 110 -39.58 -18.49 9.52
N GLU A 111 -39.54 -19.35 8.51
CA GLU A 111 -40.79 -19.74 7.82
C GLU A 111 -41.27 -21.05 8.47
N THR A 112 -41.93 -20.88 9.61
CA THR A 112 -42.57 -21.96 10.36
C THR A 112 -43.61 -22.62 9.47
N ILE A 113 -43.35 -23.89 9.19
CA ILE A 113 -44.26 -24.88 8.59
C ILE A 113 -45.65 -24.71 9.21
N ASN A 114 -46.61 -24.17 8.45
CA ASN A 114 -48.02 -24.20 8.84
C ASN A 114 -48.73 -25.26 8.00
N VAL A 115 -48.56 -26.51 8.43
CA VAL A 115 -49.47 -27.60 8.05
C VAL A 115 -50.80 -27.31 8.72
N ARG A 116 -51.82 -26.97 7.92
CA ARG A 116 -53.21 -26.96 8.38
C ARG A 116 -54.04 -27.87 7.48
N ILE A 117 -54.28 -29.05 8.07
CA ILE A 117 -55.35 -30.06 7.92
C ILE A 117 -56.35 -29.80 6.78
#